data_AF-A0A9D0NZA7-F1
#
_entry.id   AF-A0A9D0NZA7-F1
#
_cell.length_a   1.000
_cell.length_b   1.000
_cell.length_c   1.000
_cell.angle_alpha   90.00
_cell.angle_beta   90.00
_cell.angle_gamma   90.00
#
_symmetry.space_group_name_H-M   'P 1'
#
loop_
_entity.id
_entity.type
_entity.pdbx_description
1 polymer ?
#
loop_
_entity_poly.entity_id
_entity_poly.type
_entity_poly.pdbx_seq_one_letter_code
_entity_poly.pdbx_strand_id
1 'polypeptide(L)'
;MRKPQLIVFLLWFAFLPFHFVNAENAFNTTEQPLEVQRVVPSGEDVPVARQLVIQFNQPVVPLGRMGQAENLPITLRPELACQWRWLNRSALSCQLAEANAMLPATEYTIEIRPGIHTEAGKTLKSPYRYSFTTERPRIVETTFVSWLAPGVPLIRVHFTQPVSQQSVARSFHFKNAGSPPVSVMVQWPPIDSNAPDQLIDSSGCGSSFYGNNCEYRQDWEILPATALPLNVHVELNIEPGIKPLQGEKLGDEHRSAIAFDTFPEFQFLGVECRTHKGERLEIGPGESQPKRCNPRQGVSLKFSTPVAPDVLKKYLRLTPDLSKGRQDYDPWENHGEYSYLSQPYEKGQVYRVYLPEYL
;
A
#
# COMPACT_ATOMS: atom_id res chain seq x y z
N MET A 1 -17.32 -71.87 -46.49
CA MET A 1 -16.34 -72.00 -47.60
C MET A 1 -15.39 -70.80 -47.59
N ARG A 2 -14.09 -71.10 -47.68
CA ARG A 2 -12.93 -70.23 -48.06
C ARG A 2 -12.54 -69.02 -47.18
N LYS A 3 -11.33 -69.14 -46.62
CA LYS A 3 -10.45 -68.09 -46.04
C LYS A 3 -10.06 -67.02 -47.08
N PRO A 4 -9.74 -65.78 -46.66
CA PRO A 4 -8.81 -64.89 -47.36
C PRO A 4 -7.52 -64.71 -46.50
N GLN A 5 -6.35 -65.21 -46.91
CA GLN A 5 -5.32 -64.58 -47.74
C GLN A 5 -4.86 -63.18 -47.31
N LEU A 6 -3.68 -63.17 -46.68
CA LEU A 6 -2.83 -62.01 -46.38
C LEU A 6 -2.25 -61.44 -47.68
N ILE A 7 -2.41 -60.14 -47.90
CA ILE A 7 -1.70 -59.38 -48.94
C ILE A 7 -0.58 -58.61 -48.24
N VAL A 8 0.66 -58.89 -48.63
CA VAL A 8 1.87 -58.17 -48.20
C VAL A 8 2.11 -57.01 -49.16
N PHE A 9 2.04 -55.78 -48.66
CA PHE A 9 2.45 -54.57 -49.38
C PHE A 9 3.92 -54.28 -49.10
N LEU A 10 4.78 -54.38 -50.12
CA LEU A 10 6.16 -53.91 -50.12
C LEU A 10 6.15 -52.38 -50.35
N LEU A 11 6.52 -51.62 -49.31
CA LEU A 11 6.76 -50.17 -49.40
C LEU A 11 8.25 -49.93 -49.72
N TRP A 12 8.47 -49.27 -50.86
CA TRP A 12 9.77 -48.86 -51.39
C TRP A 12 10.19 -47.56 -50.69
N PHE A 13 11.20 -47.60 -49.82
CA PHE A 13 11.78 -46.40 -49.21
C PHE A 13 12.77 -45.74 -50.18
N ALA A 14 12.37 -44.62 -50.79
CA ALA A 14 13.29 -43.74 -51.51
C ALA A 14 14.12 -42.93 -50.50
N PHE A 15 15.43 -43.15 -50.49
CA PHE A 15 16.42 -42.39 -49.72
C PHE A 15 16.61 -41.02 -50.38
N LEU A 16 16.08 -39.95 -49.77
CA LEU A 16 16.44 -38.57 -50.09
C LEU A 16 17.66 -38.15 -49.25
N PRO A 17 18.73 -37.60 -49.84
CA PRO A 17 19.83 -37.06 -49.06
C PRO A 17 19.36 -35.81 -48.31
N PHE A 18 19.40 -35.86 -46.98
CA PHE A 18 19.26 -34.70 -46.12
C PHE A 18 20.47 -33.78 -46.33
N HIS A 19 20.29 -32.72 -47.10
CA HIS A 19 21.18 -31.57 -47.03
C HIS A 19 20.93 -30.87 -45.69
N PHE A 20 21.86 -31.01 -44.75
CA PHE A 20 21.95 -30.13 -43.59
C PHE A 20 22.28 -28.73 -44.09
N VAL A 21 21.26 -27.88 -44.21
CA VAL A 21 21.45 -26.42 -44.29
C VAL A 21 21.82 -25.96 -42.89
N ASN A 22 23.10 -25.62 -42.70
CA ASN A 22 23.55 -24.85 -41.54
C ASN A 22 22.84 -23.49 -41.58
N ALA A 23 21.79 -23.33 -40.77
CA ALA A 23 21.25 -22.01 -40.45
C ALA A 23 22.17 -21.36 -39.40
N GLU A 24 23.38 -20.98 -39.82
CA GLU A 24 24.07 -19.88 -39.17
C GLU A 24 23.21 -18.63 -39.41
N ASN A 25 22.62 -18.09 -38.35
CA ASN A 25 21.96 -16.79 -38.39
C ASN A 25 22.98 -15.73 -38.83
N ALA A 26 23.06 -15.51 -40.13
CA ALA A 26 23.74 -14.38 -40.72
C ALA A 26 23.04 -13.12 -40.21
N PHE A 27 23.68 -12.41 -39.28
CA PHE A 27 23.33 -11.03 -38.99
C PHE A 27 23.49 -10.23 -40.28
N ASN A 28 22.40 -9.97 -40.99
CA ASN A 28 22.37 -9.14 -42.18
C ASN A 28 22.57 -7.66 -41.78
N THR A 29 23.75 -7.32 -41.25
CA THR A 29 24.03 -6.12 -40.43
C THR A 29 24.85 -5.01 -41.12
N THR A 30 25.02 -5.05 -42.43
CA THR A 30 25.98 -4.14 -43.08
C THR A 30 25.39 -2.87 -43.68
N GLU A 31 24.06 -2.75 -43.85
CA GLU A 31 23.46 -1.54 -44.47
C GLU A 31 22.60 -0.66 -43.56
N GLN A 32 22.03 -1.19 -42.47
CA GLN A 32 21.15 -0.39 -41.63
C GLN A 32 21.93 0.62 -40.76
N PRO A 33 21.39 1.84 -40.58
CA PRO A 33 21.97 2.78 -39.62
C PRO A 33 21.94 2.18 -38.21
N LEU A 34 22.88 2.64 -37.37
CA LEU A 34 22.82 2.31 -35.95
C LEU A 34 21.57 2.96 -35.36
N GLU A 35 20.82 2.19 -34.57
CA GLU A 35 19.61 2.65 -33.89
C GLU A 35 19.59 2.11 -32.46
N VAL A 36 18.99 2.88 -31.56
CA VAL A 36 18.71 2.42 -30.19
C VAL A 36 17.41 1.62 -30.23
N GLN A 37 17.49 0.33 -29.96
CA GLN A 37 16.32 -0.55 -29.92
C GLN A 37 15.54 -0.40 -28.63
N ARG A 38 16.24 -0.26 -27.49
CA ARG A 38 15.61 -0.27 -26.17
C ARG A 38 16.49 0.41 -25.14
N VAL A 39 15.85 1.06 -24.18
CA VAL A 39 16.48 1.50 -22.95
C VAL A 39 15.75 0.86 -21.76
N VAL A 40 16.49 0.51 -20.71
CA VAL A 40 15.94 0.06 -19.44
C VAL A 40 16.57 0.86 -18.30
N PRO A 41 15.80 1.35 -17.33
CA PRO A 41 14.33 1.26 -17.25
C PRO A 41 13.62 2.14 -18.31
N SER A 42 12.31 1.93 -18.49
CA SER A 42 11.50 2.57 -19.53
C SER A 42 10.07 2.83 -19.06
N GLY A 43 9.54 4.00 -19.38
CA GLY A 43 8.15 4.40 -19.08
C GLY A 43 8.03 5.25 -17.82
N GLU A 44 6.83 5.24 -17.25
CA GLU A 44 6.47 5.97 -16.03
C GLU A 44 6.43 5.02 -14.83
N ASP A 45 6.68 5.57 -13.65
CA ASP A 45 6.67 4.87 -12.35
C ASP A 45 7.52 3.58 -12.32
N VAL A 46 8.73 3.65 -12.88
CA VAL A 46 9.66 2.51 -12.86
C VAL A 46 10.36 2.40 -11.50
N PRO A 47 10.65 1.19 -10.99
CA PRO A 47 11.38 1.05 -9.73
C PRO A 47 12.71 1.78 -9.73
N VAL A 48 13.13 2.30 -8.58
CA VAL A 48 14.47 2.88 -8.43
C VAL A 48 15.53 1.83 -8.76
N ALA A 49 16.36 2.15 -9.76
CA ALA A 49 17.38 1.24 -10.27
C ALA A 49 18.80 1.76 -10.03
N ARG A 50 19.76 0.83 -9.96
CA ARG A 50 21.21 1.12 -9.94
C ARG A 50 21.88 0.82 -11.29
N GLN A 51 21.08 0.58 -12.32
CA GLN A 51 21.56 0.22 -13.63
C GLN A 51 20.66 0.81 -14.71
N LEU A 52 21.28 1.33 -15.76
CA LEU A 52 20.63 1.74 -16.99
C LEU A 52 21.27 1.00 -18.16
N VAL A 53 20.48 0.38 -19.03
CA VAL A 53 20.96 -0.41 -20.17
C VAL A 53 20.41 0.15 -21.47
N ILE A 54 21.31 0.43 -22.41
CA ILE A 54 21.01 0.86 -23.77
C ILE A 54 21.33 -0.29 -24.72
N GLN A 55 20.30 -0.77 -25.42
CA GLN A 55 20.41 -1.83 -26.42
C GLN A 55 20.38 -1.22 -27.82
N PHE A 56 21.39 -1.54 -28.62
CA PHE A 56 21.48 -1.15 -30.03
C PHE A 56 20.99 -2.27 -30.95
N ASN A 57 20.61 -1.90 -32.19
CA ASN A 57 20.12 -2.84 -33.21
C ASN A 57 21.19 -3.77 -33.79
N GLN A 58 22.46 -3.48 -33.56
CA GLN A 58 23.57 -4.25 -34.09
C GLN A 58 24.81 -4.12 -33.19
N PRO A 59 25.82 -5.00 -33.37
CA PRO A 59 27.09 -4.89 -32.68
C PRO A 59 27.77 -3.53 -32.89
N VAL A 60 28.17 -2.89 -31.80
CA VAL A 60 28.90 -1.62 -31.77
C VAL A 60 30.37 -1.84 -31.49
N VAL A 61 30.70 -2.71 -30.51
CA VAL A 61 32.10 -2.98 -30.11
C VAL A 61 32.59 -4.35 -30.58
N PRO A 62 33.88 -4.46 -30.97
CA PRO A 62 34.52 -5.75 -31.24
C PRO A 62 34.54 -6.64 -29.99
N LEU A 63 34.55 -7.96 -30.19
CA LEU A 63 34.59 -8.95 -29.09
C LEU A 63 35.77 -8.71 -28.13
N GLY A 64 36.94 -8.31 -28.63
CA GLY A 64 38.15 -8.09 -27.83
C GLY A 64 38.21 -6.75 -27.10
N ARG A 65 37.22 -5.86 -27.25
CA ARG A 65 37.16 -4.53 -26.60
C ARG A 65 35.92 -4.36 -25.71
N MET A 66 35.27 -5.46 -25.35
CA MET A 66 34.22 -5.42 -24.32
C MET A 66 34.84 -5.15 -22.95
N GLY A 67 34.24 -4.25 -22.18
CA GLY A 67 34.81 -3.78 -20.92
C GLY A 67 34.28 -2.41 -20.54
N GLN A 68 35.07 -1.65 -19.79
CA GLN A 68 34.75 -0.26 -19.47
C GLN A 68 34.72 0.59 -20.75
N ALA A 69 33.77 1.51 -20.80
CA ALA A 69 33.62 2.47 -21.88
C ALA A 69 33.78 3.88 -21.33
N GLU A 70 34.47 4.74 -22.06
CA GLU A 70 34.75 6.12 -21.66
C GLU A 70 34.48 7.07 -22.83
N ASN A 71 34.34 8.37 -22.54
CA ASN A 71 34.14 9.42 -23.55
C ASN A 71 32.95 9.18 -24.49
N LEU A 72 31.87 8.61 -23.95
CA LEU A 72 30.65 8.33 -24.70
C LEU A 72 29.85 9.62 -24.93
N PRO A 73 29.25 9.84 -26.12
CA PRO A 73 28.42 11.00 -26.42
C PRO A 73 27.00 10.87 -25.81
N ILE A 74 26.92 10.43 -24.56
CA ILE A 74 25.68 10.18 -23.81
C ILE A 74 25.60 11.17 -22.66
N THR A 75 24.46 11.86 -22.54
CA THR A 75 24.16 12.75 -21.42
C THR A 75 22.90 12.27 -20.71
N LEU A 76 22.92 12.32 -19.38
CA LEU A 76 21.82 11.96 -18.49
C LEU A 76 21.45 13.18 -17.66
N ARG A 77 20.15 13.46 -17.52
CA ARG A 77 19.63 14.57 -16.72
C ARG A 77 18.45 14.08 -15.85
N PRO A 78 18.50 14.20 -14.51
CA PRO A 78 19.64 14.62 -13.70
C PRO A 78 20.91 13.81 -13.95
N GLU A 79 22.06 14.40 -13.62
CA GLU A 79 23.35 13.75 -13.85
C GLU A 79 23.48 12.48 -13.00
N LEU A 80 24.02 11.43 -13.61
CA LEU A 80 24.26 10.14 -12.96
C LEU A 80 25.74 9.79 -13.07
N ALA A 81 26.35 9.42 -11.94
CA ALA A 81 27.75 9.03 -11.83
C ALA A 81 28.01 7.62 -12.40
N CYS A 82 27.75 7.48 -13.71
CA CYS A 82 27.76 6.21 -14.42
C CYS A 82 29.17 5.62 -14.58
N GLN A 83 29.34 4.37 -14.17
CA GLN A 83 30.42 3.51 -14.63
C GLN A 83 29.94 2.76 -15.87
N TRP A 84 30.36 3.20 -17.04
CA TRP A 84 29.92 2.64 -18.30
C TRP A 84 30.65 1.33 -18.64
N ARG A 85 29.90 0.31 -19.02
CA ARG A 85 30.43 -1.02 -19.36
C ARG A 85 29.60 -1.69 -20.45
N TRP A 86 30.27 -2.30 -21.43
CA TRP A 86 29.63 -3.18 -22.40
C TRP A 86 29.26 -4.51 -21.74
N LEU A 87 27.96 -4.84 -21.72
CA LEU A 87 27.46 -6.15 -21.25
C LEU A 87 27.64 -7.22 -22.33
N ASN A 88 27.48 -6.80 -23.59
CA ASN A 88 27.78 -7.58 -24.78
C ASN A 88 28.07 -6.57 -25.93
N ARG A 89 28.24 -7.06 -27.16
CA ARG A 89 28.61 -6.20 -28.30
C ARG A 89 27.57 -5.14 -28.68
N SER A 90 26.32 -5.29 -28.28
CA SER A 90 25.21 -4.40 -28.63
C SER A 90 24.48 -3.81 -27.41
N ALA A 91 24.93 -4.10 -26.19
CA ALA A 91 24.31 -3.63 -24.96
C ALA A 91 25.32 -2.88 -24.09
N LEU A 92 25.07 -1.60 -23.88
CA LEU A 92 25.87 -0.72 -23.03
C LEU A 92 25.14 -0.46 -21.71
N SER A 93 25.82 -0.66 -20.60
CA SER A 93 25.28 -0.43 -19.26
C SER A 93 25.95 0.75 -18.60
N CYS A 94 25.17 1.64 -18.01
CA CYS A 94 25.61 2.50 -16.91
C CYS A 94 25.36 1.76 -15.60
N GLN A 95 26.40 1.57 -14.80
CA GLN A 95 26.33 0.99 -13.46
C GLN A 95 26.53 2.09 -12.41
N LEU A 96 25.69 2.09 -11.38
CA LEU A 96 25.70 3.06 -10.30
C LEU A 96 26.10 2.38 -8.99
N ALA A 97 26.93 3.06 -8.21
CA ALA A 97 27.17 2.68 -6.82
C ALA A 97 25.90 2.90 -5.99
N GLU A 98 25.80 2.24 -4.84
CA GLU A 98 24.61 2.32 -3.98
C GLU A 98 24.31 3.75 -3.52
N ALA A 99 25.33 4.50 -3.12
CA ALA A 99 25.18 5.92 -2.73
C ALA A 99 24.74 6.84 -3.89
N ASN A 100 24.85 6.37 -5.14
CA ASN A 100 24.55 7.11 -6.36
C ASN A 100 23.39 6.47 -7.14
N ALA A 101 22.54 5.67 -6.49
CA ALA A 101 21.34 5.14 -7.11
C ALA A 101 20.47 6.27 -7.69
N MET A 102 19.61 5.92 -8.66
CA MET A 102 18.62 6.88 -9.16
C MET A 102 17.75 7.38 -7.99
N LEU A 103 17.34 8.64 -8.05
CA LEU A 103 16.41 9.21 -7.09
C LEU A 103 14.99 8.73 -7.41
N PRO A 104 14.13 8.48 -6.41
CA PRO A 104 12.71 8.24 -6.64
C PRO A 104 12.03 9.53 -7.15
N ALA A 105 10.80 9.40 -7.65
CA ALA A 105 9.98 10.51 -8.13
C ALA A 105 10.72 11.52 -9.04
N THR A 106 11.58 11.01 -9.93
CA THR A 106 12.46 11.80 -10.78
C THR A 106 12.32 11.36 -12.22
N GLU A 107 12.16 12.32 -13.12
CA GLU A 107 12.25 12.08 -14.56
C GLU A 107 13.70 12.18 -15.01
N TYR A 108 14.20 11.12 -15.62
CA TYR A 108 15.51 11.05 -16.21
C TYR A 108 15.40 11.15 -17.72
N THR A 109 16.02 12.18 -18.30
CA THR A 109 16.19 12.34 -19.74
C THR A 109 17.57 11.85 -20.16
N ILE A 110 17.59 11.00 -21.18
CA ILE A 110 18.77 10.45 -21.83
C ILE A 110 18.88 11.10 -23.20
N GLU A 111 20.05 11.60 -23.54
CA GLU A 111 20.39 12.03 -24.88
C GLU A 111 21.64 11.31 -25.35
N ILE A 112 21.55 10.64 -26.50
CA ILE A 112 22.64 9.93 -27.15
C ILE A 112 22.89 10.62 -28.49
N ARG A 113 23.99 11.38 -28.58
CA ARG A 113 24.37 12.07 -29.82
C ARG A 113 25.12 11.12 -30.76
N PRO A 114 25.15 11.39 -32.07
CA PRO A 114 26.06 10.70 -32.98
C PRO A 114 27.52 10.75 -32.50
N GLY A 115 28.27 9.68 -32.73
CA GLY A 115 29.67 9.54 -32.29
C GLY A 115 30.02 8.15 -31.75
N ILE A 116 29.03 7.32 -31.47
CA ILE A 116 29.22 5.88 -31.27
C ILE A 116 29.22 5.21 -32.65
N HIS A 117 30.34 4.59 -33.01
CA HIS A 117 30.52 3.93 -34.31
C HIS A 117 30.57 2.42 -34.17
N THR A 118 29.88 1.73 -35.08
CA THR A 118 30.03 0.27 -35.31
C THR A 118 31.34 -0.05 -36.02
N GLU A 119 31.70 -1.34 -36.11
CA GLU A 119 32.86 -1.79 -36.91
C GLU A 119 32.75 -1.38 -38.39
N ALA A 120 31.53 -1.31 -38.94
CA ALA A 120 31.26 -0.84 -40.30
C ALA A 120 31.23 0.71 -40.41
N GLY A 121 31.62 1.43 -39.36
CA GLY A 121 31.66 2.91 -39.31
C GLY A 121 30.31 3.60 -39.18
N LYS A 122 29.20 2.85 -39.14
CA LYS A 122 27.85 3.40 -38.99
C LYS A 122 27.65 3.99 -37.60
N THR A 123 26.92 5.11 -37.52
CA THR A 123 26.53 5.83 -36.29
C THR A 123 25.03 6.17 -36.35
N LEU A 124 24.48 6.65 -35.24
CA LEU A 124 23.14 7.25 -35.21
C LEU A 124 23.04 8.39 -36.24
N LYS A 125 21.92 8.47 -36.96
CA LYS A 125 21.64 9.55 -37.94
C LYS A 125 21.38 10.91 -37.28
N SER A 126 20.78 10.90 -36.10
CA SER A 126 20.41 12.08 -35.31
C SER A 126 20.50 11.75 -33.82
N PRO A 127 20.52 12.76 -32.93
CA PRO A 127 20.45 12.52 -31.50
C PRO A 127 19.20 11.72 -31.12
N TYR A 128 19.38 10.65 -30.35
CA TYR A 128 18.30 9.89 -29.75
C TYR A 128 18.00 10.47 -28.37
N ARG A 129 16.74 10.83 -28.11
CA ARG A 129 16.28 11.33 -26.81
C ARG A 129 15.21 10.41 -26.25
N TYR A 130 15.32 10.09 -24.98
CA TYR A 130 14.35 9.25 -24.28
C TYR A 130 14.23 9.69 -22.83
N SER A 131 13.02 9.61 -22.27
CA SER A 131 12.78 9.89 -20.86
C SER A 131 12.08 8.72 -20.20
N PHE A 132 12.41 8.49 -18.93
CA PHE A 132 11.66 7.62 -18.04
C PHE A 132 11.50 8.31 -16.69
N THR A 133 10.46 7.95 -15.95
CA THR A 133 10.18 8.50 -14.63
C THR A 133 10.21 7.38 -13.61
N THR A 134 11.03 7.53 -12.57
CA THR A 134 11.06 6.59 -11.44
C THR A 134 9.78 6.71 -10.61
N GLU A 135 9.47 5.66 -9.85
CA GLU A 135 8.28 5.56 -8.99
C GLU A 135 7.99 6.84 -8.20
N ARG A 136 6.76 7.33 -8.36
CA ARG A 136 6.19 8.42 -7.57
C ARG A 136 5.77 7.93 -6.18
N PRO A 137 5.59 8.83 -5.20
CA PRO A 137 5.02 8.43 -3.92
C PRO A 137 3.64 7.81 -4.11
N ARG A 138 3.43 6.65 -3.48
CA ARG A 138 2.20 5.88 -3.49
C ARG A 138 1.80 5.44 -2.09
N ILE A 139 0.51 5.32 -1.81
CA ILE A 139 -0.02 4.66 -0.62
C ILE A 139 0.20 3.16 -0.77
N VAL A 140 0.93 2.59 0.18
CA VAL A 140 1.10 1.14 0.35
C VAL A 140 -0.07 0.57 1.15
N GLU A 141 -0.41 1.22 2.26
CA GLU A 141 -1.42 0.73 3.20
C GLU A 141 -2.17 1.89 3.86
N THR A 142 -3.46 1.67 4.11
CA THR A 142 -4.32 2.52 4.92
C THR A 142 -4.94 1.68 6.02
N THR A 143 -4.70 2.04 7.28
CA THR A 143 -5.17 1.29 8.46
C THR A 143 -6.09 2.15 9.31
N PHE A 144 -7.24 1.61 9.72
CA PHE A 144 -8.08 2.22 10.74
C PHE A 144 -7.44 1.99 12.11
N VAL A 145 -7.04 3.05 12.82
CA VAL A 145 -6.32 2.93 14.10
C VAL A 145 -7.30 2.89 15.26
N SER A 146 -8.12 3.92 15.39
CA SER A 146 -9.15 3.99 16.44
C SER A 146 -10.18 5.08 16.19
N TRP A 147 -11.27 5.06 16.95
CA TRP A 147 -12.16 6.18 17.15
C TRP A 147 -11.73 7.00 18.37
N LEU A 148 -11.49 8.30 18.17
CA LEU A 148 -11.26 9.27 19.26
C LEU A 148 -12.59 9.85 19.78
N ALA A 149 -13.60 9.89 18.92
CA ALA A 149 -14.99 10.24 19.23
C ALA A 149 -15.91 9.65 18.14
N PRO A 150 -17.25 9.64 18.30
CA PRO A 150 -18.17 9.03 17.34
C PRO A 150 -18.03 9.46 15.87
N GLY A 151 -17.58 10.69 15.63
CA GLY A 151 -17.29 11.25 14.29
C GLY A 151 -15.82 11.59 14.07
N VAL A 152 -14.89 11.08 14.89
CA VAL A 152 -13.46 11.40 14.81
C VAL A 152 -12.65 10.10 14.72
N PRO A 153 -12.53 9.52 13.52
CA PRO A 153 -11.65 8.39 13.26
C PRO A 153 -10.19 8.85 13.18
N LEU A 154 -9.29 7.98 13.63
CA LEU A 154 -7.85 8.08 13.46
C LEU A 154 -7.42 7.01 12.46
N ILE A 155 -6.84 7.44 11.34
CA ILE A 155 -6.45 6.57 10.23
C ILE A 155 -4.95 6.72 10.00
N ARG A 156 -4.23 5.62 9.84
CA ARG A 156 -2.81 5.63 9.48
C ARG A 156 -2.64 5.35 8.00
N VAL A 157 -1.78 6.10 7.34
CA VAL A 157 -1.42 5.91 5.93
C VAL A 157 0.10 5.71 5.82
N HIS A 158 0.50 4.63 5.16
CA HIS A 158 1.89 4.29 4.87
C HIS A 158 2.20 4.51 3.38
N PHE A 159 3.31 5.19 3.07
CA PHE A 159 3.74 5.53 1.71
C PHE A 159 5.01 4.79 1.29
N THR A 160 5.17 4.56 -0.02
CA THR A 160 6.35 3.92 -0.63
C THR A 160 7.66 4.68 -0.40
N GLN A 161 7.58 5.97 -0.09
CA GLN A 161 8.72 6.85 0.17
C GLN A 161 8.31 8.00 1.12
N PRO A 162 9.26 8.70 1.77
CA PRO A 162 8.94 9.83 2.63
C PRO A 162 8.26 10.98 1.89
N VAL A 163 7.17 11.50 2.45
CA VAL A 163 6.34 12.58 1.87
C VAL A 163 6.05 13.68 2.88
N SER A 164 5.83 14.89 2.39
CA SER A 164 5.58 16.10 3.18
C SER A 164 4.23 16.04 3.91
N GLN A 165 4.22 16.33 5.22
CA GLN A 165 3.02 16.46 6.05
C GLN A 165 2.03 17.45 5.43
N GLN A 166 2.53 18.61 4.98
CA GLN A 166 1.68 19.63 4.38
C GLN A 166 1.04 19.16 3.07
N SER A 167 1.76 18.38 2.26
CA SER A 167 1.19 17.82 1.03
C SER A 167 0.10 16.79 1.33
N VAL A 168 0.28 15.94 2.34
CA VAL A 168 -0.76 15.01 2.81
C VAL A 168 -2.00 15.78 3.27
N ALA A 169 -1.83 16.83 4.07
CA ALA A 169 -2.95 17.62 4.57
C ALA A 169 -3.78 18.30 3.45
N ARG A 170 -3.15 18.60 2.31
CA ARG A 170 -3.81 19.23 1.15
C ARG A 170 -4.42 18.22 0.18
N SER A 171 -3.81 17.04 0.06
CA SER A 171 -4.23 16.00 -0.88
C SER A 171 -5.34 15.11 -0.33
N PHE A 172 -5.52 15.04 0.99
CA PHE A 172 -6.57 14.24 1.60
C PHE A 172 -7.79 15.04 2.04
N HIS A 173 -8.97 14.44 1.89
CA HIS A 173 -10.22 14.97 2.44
C HIS A 173 -11.20 13.84 2.74
N PHE A 174 -12.04 14.03 3.75
CA PHE A 174 -13.18 13.15 4.00
C PHE A 174 -14.37 13.59 3.18
N LYS A 175 -15.07 12.64 2.58
CA LYS A 175 -16.27 12.87 1.77
C LYS A 175 -17.43 12.04 2.31
N ASN A 176 -18.58 12.69 2.42
CA ASN A 176 -19.87 12.06 2.68
C ASN A 176 -20.88 12.61 1.67
N ALA A 177 -21.80 11.77 1.20
CA ALA A 177 -22.83 12.17 0.25
C ALA A 177 -23.66 13.35 0.80
N GLY A 178 -23.81 14.39 -0.03
CA GLY A 178 -24.64 15.56 0.31
C GLY A 178 -24.02 16.54 1.31
N SER A 179 -22.75 16.35 1.73
CA SER A 179 -22.02 17.29 2.58
C SER A 179 -20.78 17.83 1.87
N PRO A 180 -20.33 19.07 2.18
CA PRO A 180 -19.02 19.54 1.73
C PRO A 180 -17.89 18.62 2.22
N PRO A 181 -16.78 18.49 1.47
CA PRO A 181 -15.59 17.78 1.94
C PRO A 181 -15.07 18.35 3.26
N VAL A 182 -14.64 17.47 4.17
CA VAL A 182 -14.00 17.84 5.43
C VAL A 182 -12.49 17.67 5.27
N SER A 183 -11.73 18.75 5.45
CA SER A 183 -10.27 18.72 5.42
C SER A 183 -9.71 17.82 6.53
N VAL A 184 -8.50 17.33 6.33
CA VAL A 184 -7.81 16.52 7.33
C VAL A 184 -6.86 17.35 8.19
N MET A 185 -6.64 16.89 9.42
CA MET A 185 -5.43 17.18 10.18
C MET A 185 -4.50 15.97 10.06
N VAL A 186 -3.21 16.24 9.98
CA VAL A 186 -2.16 15.24 9.85
C VAL A 186 -1.24 15.35 11.05
N GLN A 187 -0.94 14.25 11.70
CA GLN A 187 -0.03 14.17 12.83
C GLN A 187 0.91 12.97 12.68
N TRP A 188 1.97 12.95 13.48
CA TRP A 188 2.82 11.78 13.60
C TRP A 188 2.07 10.61 14.26
N PRO A 189 2.41 9.35 13.96
CA PRO A 189 2.09 8.28 14.88
C PRO A 189 2.93 8.44 16.17
N PRO A 190 2.37 8.15 17.35
CA PRO A 190 3.17 8.12 18.57
C PRO A 190 4.33 7.14 18.41
N ILE A 191 5.52 7.52 18.89
CA ILE A 191 6.69 6.65 18.94
C ILE A 191 6.32 5.46 19.84
N ASP A 192 6.49 4.24 19.36
CA ASP A 192 6.34 3.03 20.19
C ASP A 192 7.27 3.18 21.39
N SER A 193 6.74 3.10 22.61
CA SER A 193 7.52 3.17 23.85
C SER A 193 8.56 2.05 23.98
N ASN A 194 8.49 1.00 23.15
CA ASN A 194 9.50 -0.05 23.05
C ASN A 194 10.54 0.19 21.93
N ALA A 195 10.43 1.30 21.19
CA ALA A 195 11.44 1.69 20.22
C ALA A 195 12.76 1.96 20.96
N PRO A 196 13.91 1.47 20.45
CA PRO A 196 15.20 1.73 21.07
C PRO A 196 15.41 3.24 21.29
N ASP A 197 15.87 3.62 22.49
CA ASP A 197 16.11 5.01 22.95
C ASP A 197 16.91 5.88 21.95
N GLN A 198 17.67 5.25 21.05
CA GLN A 198 18.42 5.89 19.97
C GLN A 198 17.54 6.52 18.88
N LEU A 199 16.23 6.23 18.87
CA LEU A 199 15.24 6.78 17.96
C LEU A 199 14.53 8.03 18.51
N ILE A 200 14.94 8.59 19.66
CA ILE A 200 14.32 9.80 20.24
C ILE A 200 15.31 10.96 20.17
N ASP A 201 15.24 11.75 19.09
CA ASP A 201 15.92 13.05 19.02
C ASP A 201 15.18 14.08 19.90
N SER A 202 15.94 14.94 20.56
CA SER A 202 15.56 16.16 21.29
C SER A 202 14.60 17.11 20.56
N SER A 203 14.41 16.95 19.24
CA SER A 203 13.36 17.62 18.47
C SER A 203 11.94 17.13 18.77
N GLY A 204 11.78 16.03 19.53
CA GLY A 204 10.49 15.41 19.83
C GLY A 204 9.92 14.58 18.68
N CYS A 205 10.56 14.60 17.50
CA CYS A 205 10.12 13.89 16.30
C CYS A 205 10.67 12.47 16.18
N GLY A 206 11.54 12.06 17.09
CA GLY A 206 12.31 10.84 16.93
C GLY A 206 13.37 10.96 15.84
N SER A 207 14.54 10.34 16.03
CA SER A 207 15.55 10.25 14.99
C SER A 207 14.98 9.32 13.90
N SER A 208 14.59 9.90 12.76
CA SER A 208 14.34 9.10 11.57
C SER A 208 15.68 8.77 10.93
N PHE A 209 15.76 7.66 10.18
CA PHE A 209 16.90 7.38 9.30
C PHE A 209 17.18 8.51 8.28
N TYR A 210 16.26 9.49 8.15
CA TYR A 210 16.30 10.62 7.23
C TYR A 210 16.62 11.97 7.91
N GLY A 211 17.04 11.96 9.18
CA GLY A 211 17.48 13.14 9.94
C GLY A 211 16.39 13.78 10.83
N ASN A 212 16.68 14.98 11.37
CA ASN A 212 15.82 15.73 12.29
C ASN A 212 14.63 16.43 11.60
N ASN A 213 14.25 16.00 10.39
CA ASN A 213 13.22 16.65 9.60
C ASN A 213 11.85 16.04 9.89
N CYS A 214 11.04 16.76 10.67
CA CYS A 214 9.69 16.31 11.03
C CYS A 214 8.68 16.44 9.89
N GLU A 215 9.01 17.19 8.83
CA GLU A 215 8.09 17.46 7.72
C GLU A 215 7.91 16.26 6.79
N TYR A 216 8.86 15.33 6.69
CA TYR A 216 8.81 14.23 5.72
C TYR A 216 8.85 12.86 6.39
N ARG A 217 7.84 12.02 6.16
CA ARG A 217 7.73 10.64 6.67
C ARG A 217 7.02 9.72 5.71
N GLN A 218 7.22 8.43 5.88
CA GLN A 218 6.44 7.39 5.21
C GLN A 218 5.11 7.12 5.91
N ASP A 219 5.04 7.35 7.22
CA ASP A 219 3.84 7.09 8.02
C ASP A 219 3.24 8.38 8.56
N TRP A 220 1.93 8.52 8.35
CA TRP A 220 1.15 9.65 8.84
C TRP A 220 -0.16 9.17 9.47
N GLU A 221 -0.58 9.82 10.55
CA GLU A 221 -1.92 9.68 11.10
C GLU A 221 -2.80 10.85 10.66
N ILE A 222 -3.99 10.51 10.19
CA ILE A 222 -4.97 11.39 9.57
C ILE A 222 -6.24 11.32 10.42
N LEU A 223 -6.75 12.49 10.79
CA LEU A 223 -8.02 12.66 11.48
C LEU A 223 -8.78 13.84 10.86
N PRO A 224 -10.11 13.92 10.98
CA PRO A 224 -10.86 15.02 10.38
C PRO A 224 -10.61 16.33 11.14
N ALA A 225 -10.52 17.45 10.42
CA ALA A 225 -10.35 18.78 11.01
C ALA A 225 -11.56 19.22 11.84
N THR A 226 -12.75 18.70 11.50
CA THR A 226 -14.01 18.86 12.24
C THR A 226 -14.70 17.51 12.33
N ALA A 227 -15.35 17.20 13.45
CA ALA A 227 -16.08 15.94 13.62
C ALA A 227 -17.03 15.66 12.44
N LEU A 228 -16.94 14.45 11.90
CA LEU A 228 -17.79 13.97 10.82
C LEU A 228 -19.23 13.79 11.32
N PRO A 229 -20.24 13.89 10.43
CA PRO A 229 -21.62 13.58 10.79
C PRO A 229 -21.74 12.14 11.30
N LEU A 230 -22.75 11.90 12.14
CA LEU A 230 -23.05 10.57 12.68
C LEU A 230 -23.95 9.78 11.73
N ASN A 231 -23.87 8.45 11.79
CA ASN A 231 -24.69 7.51 11.02
C ASN A 231 -24.63 7.71 9.49
N VAL A 232 -23.45 8.00 8.96
CA VAL A 232 -23.25 8.24 7.53
C VAL A 232 -22.09 7.42 6.98
N HIS A 233 -22.13 7.16 5.67
CA HIS A 233 -21.02 6.56 4.96
C HIS A 233 -19.96 7.63 4.63
N VAL A 234 -18.70 7.34 4.92
CA VAL A 234 -17.58 8.26 4.72
C VAL A 234 -16.47 7.57 3.93
N GLU A 235 -15.90 8.31 2.99
CA GLU A 235 -14.69 7.95 2.28
C GLU A 235 -13.57 8.93 2.64
N LEU A 236 -12.38 8.42 2.95
CA LEU A 236 -11.16 9.23 2.96
C LEU A 236 -10.56 9.17 1.56
N ASN A 237 -10.59 10.28 0.84
CA ASN A 237 -10.12 10.37 -0.54
C ASN A 237 -8.74 11.04 -0.61
N ILE A 238 -7.91 10.56 -1.54
CA ILE A 238 -6.64 11.16 -1.93
C ILE A 238 -6.76 11.76 -3.34
N GLU A 239 -6.19 12.95 -3.50
CA GLU A 239 -6.02 13.67 -4.75
C GLU A 239 -4.53 13.80 -5.12
N PRO A 240 -4.18 13.96 -6.41
CA PRO A 240 -2.82 14.26 -6.84
C PRO A 240 -2.22 15.46 -6.10
N GLY A 241 -0.92 15.40 -5.81
CA GLY A 241 -0.20 16.50 -5.16
C GLY A 241 0.71 16.12 -3.99
N ILE A 242 0.79 14.83 -3.64
CA ILE A 242 1.69 14.34 -2.60
C ILE A 242 3.14 14.67 -2.98
N LYS A 243 3.83 15.40 -2.12
CA LYS A 243 5.19 15.89 -2.36
C LYS A 243 6.21 14.97 -1.71
N PRO A 244 7.11 14.35 -2.48
CA PRO A 244 8.16 13.50 -1.94
C PRO A 244 9.31 14.31 -1.31
N LEU A 245 10.11 13.66 -0.47
CA LEU A 245 11.36 14.25 0.06
C LEU A 245 12.44 14.40 -1.02
N GLN A 246 12.51 13.43 -1.94
CA GLN A 246 13.47 13.38 -3.04
C GLN A 246 12.73 13.34 -4.38
N GLY A 247 13.35 13.93 -5.41
CA GLY A 247 12.73 14.09 -6.72
C GLY A 247 11.71 15.24 -6.75
N GLU A 248 11.16 15.48 -7.94
CA GLU A 248 10.26 16.61 -8.22
C GLU A 248 8.86 16.17 -8.66
N LYS A 249 8.69 14.91 -9.03
CA LYS A 249 7.39 14.38 -9.48
C LYS A 249 6.47 14.18 -8.28
N LEU A 250 5.34 14.86 -8.30
CA LEU A 250 4.31 14.68 -7.27
C LEU A 250 3.61 13.34 -7.46
N GLY A 251 3.08 12.80 -6.37
CA GLY A 251 2.13 11.70 -6.42
C GLY A 251 0.87 12.10 -7.18
N ASP A 252 0.37 11.18 -7.99
CA ASP A 252 -0.75 11.32 -8.93
C ASP A 252 -1.89 10.34 -8.62
N GLU A 253 -1.91 9.79 -7.40
CA GLU A 253 -3.04 8.97 -6.95
C GLU A 253 -4.32 9.80 -6.83
N HIS A 254 -5.40 9.22 -7.33
CA HIS A 254 -6.75 9.75 -7.24
C HIS A 254 -7.72 8.60 -6.96
N ARG A 255 -8.06 8.37 -5.69
CA ARG A 255 -8.96 7.27 -5.26
C ARG A 255 -9.47 7.45 -3.85
N SER A 256 -10.44 6.61 -3.47
CA SER A 256 -10.75 6.37 -2.06
C SER A 256 -9.68 5.49 -1.42
N ALA A 257 -9.05 6.00 -0.36
CA ALA A 257 -8.01 5.30 0.39
C ALA A 257 -8.59 4.30 1.40
N ILE A 258 -9.75 4.63 1.99
CA ILE A 258 -10.56 3.76 2.85
C ILE A 258 -11.98 4.32 2.93
N ALA A 259 -12.96 3.44 3.12
CA ALA A 259 -14.36 3.79 3.35
C ALA A 259 -14.90 3.09 4.60
N PHE A 260 -15.76 3.76 5.36
CA PHE A 260 -16.35 3.26 6.60
C PHE A 260 -17.64 4.00 6.94
N ASP A 261 -18.44 3.45 7.85
CA ASP A 261 -19.60 4.16 8.41
C ASP A 261 -19.22 4.82 9.74
N THR A 262 -19.76 6.01 10.02
CA THR A 262 -19.64 6.65 11.34
C THR A 262 -20.67 6.12 12.31
N PHE A 263 -20.35 6.18 13.61
CA PHE A 263 -21.26 5.74 14.65
C PHE A 263 -22.59 6.49 14.61
N PRO A 264 -23.71 5.84 14.94
CA PRO A 264 -24.98 6.51 15.16
C PRO A 264 -24.98 7.28 16.48
N GLU A 265 -26.08 7.97 16.76
CA GLU A 265 -26.32 8.52 18.09
C GLU A 265 -26.31 7.41 19.15
N PHE A 266 -25.77 7.72 20.33
CA PHE A 266 -25.75 6.81 21.46
C PHE A 266 -27.16 6.49 21.94
N GLN A 267 -27.48 5.21 22.04
CA GLN A 267 -28.75 4.69 22.52
C GLN A 267 -28.53 3.41 23.32
N PHE A 268 -29.24 3.31 24.44
CA PHE A 268 -29.45 2.03 25.12
C PHE A 268 -30.57 1.29 24.40
N LEU A 269 -30.23 0.15 23.78
CA LEU A 269 -31.17 -0.64 22.97
C LEU A 269 -31.95 -1.66 23.79
N GLY A 270 -31.57 -1.87 25.05
CA GLY A 270 -32.26 -2.78 25.97
C GLY A 270 -31.37 -3.92 26.48
N VAL A 271 -32.03 -4.96 26.98
CA VAL A 271 -31.40 -6.13 27.60
C VAL A 271 -31.63 -7.35 26.72
N GLU A 272 -30.59 -8.16 26.54
CA GLU A 272 -30.65 -9.43 25.82
C GLU A 272 -30.24 -10.58 26.73
N CYS A 273 -31.07 -11.63 26.75
CA CYS A 273 -30.83 -12.86 27.49
C CYS A 273 -31.41 -14.07 26.73
N ARG A 274 -31.26 -15.27 27.29
CA ARG A 274 -31.89 -16.49 26.76
C ARG A 274 -32.91 -17.03 27.73
N THR A 275 -34.01 -17.59 27.21
CA THR A 275 -35.00 -18.32 28.03
C THR A 275 -34.48 -19.70 28.40
N HIS A 276 -35.20 -20.43 29.28
CA HIS A 276 -34.85 -21.82 29.61
C HIS A 276 -34.87 -22.76 28.39
N LYS A 277 -35.63 -22.43 27.35
CA LYS A 277 -35.67 -23.18 26.08
C LYS A 277 -34.53 -22.79 25.11
N GLY A 278 -33.65 -21.87 25.51
CA GLY A 278 -32.58 -21.34 24.67
C GLY A 278 -33.02 -20.26 23.67
N GLU A 279 -34.30 -19.85 23.69
CA GLU A 279 -34.80 -18.77 22.82
C GLU A 279 -34.16 -17.43 23.21
N ARG A 280 -33.73 -16.64 22.23
CA ARG A 280 -33.25 -15.27 22.44
C ARG A 280 -34.43 -14.38 22.85
N LEU A 281 -34.28 -13.67 23.96
CA LEU A 281 -35.23 -12.69 24.46
C LEU A 281 -34.56 -11.33 24.46
N GLU A 282 -35.22 -10.35 23.84
CA GLU A 282 -34.81 -8.94 23.86
C GLU A 282 -35.88 -8.14 24.60
N ILE A 283 -35.43 -7.28 25.51
CA ILE A 283 -36.29 -6.45 26.36
C ILE A 283 -35.92 -5.00 26.07
N GLY A 284 -36.80 -4.26 25.39
CA GLY A 284 -36.57 -2.85 25.10
C GLY A 284 -36.58 -1.97 26.35
N PRO A 285 -36.04 -0.74 26.28
CA PRO A 285 -36.11 0.21 27.39
C PRO A 285 -37.56 0.48 27.82
N GLY A 286 -37.87 0.26 29.11
CA GLY A 286 -39.22 0.46 29.66
C GLY A 286 -40.23 -0.65 29.35
N GLU A 287 -39.84 -1.70 28.62
CA GLU A 287 -40.72 -2.83 28.34
C GLU A 287 -40.78 -3.82 29.51
N SER A 288 -41.94 -4.46 29.68
CA SER A 288 -42.11 -5.61 30.56
C SER A 288 -42.36 -6.87 29.73
N GLN A 289 -41.65 -7.95 30.03
CA GLN A 289 -41.72 -9.20 29.27
C GLN A 289 -42.26 -10.33 30.14
N PRO A 290 -43.26 -11.11 29.68
CA PRO A 290 -43.81 -12.23 30.45
C PRO A 290 -42.85 -13.42 30.50
N LYS A 291 -41.95 -13.53 29.52
CA LYS A 291 -40.90 -14.56 29.47
C LYS A 291 -39.75 -14.16 30.40
N ARG A 292 -39.21 -15.13 31.14
CA ARG A 292 -38.08 -14.92 32.06
C ARG A 292 -36.75 -15.36 31.44
N CYS A 293 -35.69 -14.65 31.79
CA CYS A 293 -34.32 -15.05 31.49
C CYS A 293 -33.96 -16.35 32.25
N ASN A 294 -33.10 -17.17 31.64
CA ASN A 294 -32.53 -18.36 32.25
C ASN A 294 -31.39 -17.94 33.20
N PRO A 295 -31.45 -18.29 34.49
CA PRO A 295 -30.47 -17.87 35.47
C PRO A 295 -29.11 -18.60 35.38
N ARG A 296 -28.96 -19.50 34.40
CA ARG A 296 -27.69 -20.17 34.08
C ARG A 296 -27.07 -19.64 32.78
N GLN A 297 -27.57 -18.52 32.26
CA GLN A 297 -27.11 -17.90 31.02
C GLN A 297 -26.80 -16.42 31.26
N GLY A 298 -25.86 -15.90 30.48
CA GLY A 298 -25.45 -14.50 30.59
C GLY A 298 -26.56 -13.54 30.18
N VAL A 299 -26.63 -12.40 30.85
CA VAL A 299 -27.44 -11.25 30.45
C VAL A 299 -26.50 -10.20 29.87
N SER A 300 -26.91 -9.57 28.77
CA SER A 300 -26.13 -8.50 28.13
C SER A 300 -26.97 -7.24 27.97
N LEU A 301 -26.31 -6.10 28.16
CA LEU A 301 -26.83 -4.78 27.85
C LEU A 301 -26.45 -4.43 26.40
N LYS A 302 -27.43 -4.02 25.59
CA LYS A 302 -27.25 -3.68 24.18
C LYS A 302 -27.17 -2.16 23.99
N PHE A 303 -26.21 -1.71 23.19
CA PHE A 303 -25.99 -0.29 22.85
C PHE A 303 -25.79 -0.10 21.36
N SER A 304 -26.14 1.09 20.85
CA SER A 304 -25.90 1.50 19.46
C SER A 304 -24.45 1.88 19.17
N THR A 305 -23.67 2.20 20.21
CA THR A 305 -22.25 2.55 20.14
C THR A 305 -21.47 1.84 21.25
N PRO A 306 -20.13 1.69 21.13
CA PRO A 306 -19.32 1.02 22.13
C PRO A 306 -19.41 1.71 23.49
N VAL A 307 -19.55 0.93 24.56
CA VAL A 307 -19.56 1.41 25.94
C VAL A 307 -18.47 0.69 26.71
N ALA A 308 -17.58 1.46 27.34
CA ALA A 308 -16.55 0.91 28.20
C ALA A 308 -17.18 0.34 29.49
N PRO A 309 -16.88 -0.92 29.88
CA PRO A 309 -17.46 -1.55 31.06
C PRO A 309 -17.21 -0.79 32.38
N ASP A 310 -16.05 -0.15 32.53
CA ASP A 310 -15.67 0.62 33.73
C ASP A 310 -16.51 1.90 33.88
N VAL A 311 -16.83 2.56 32.77
CA VAL A 311 -17.73 3.70 32.72
C VAL A 311 -19.15 3.23 33.02
N LEU A 312 -19.59 2.15 32.37
CA LEU A 312 -20.92 1.59 32.59
C LEU A 312 -21.16 1.24 34.07
N LYS A 313 -20.20 0.58 34.74
CA LYS A 313 -20.28 0.22 36.17
C LYS A 313 -20.59 1.42 37.06
N LYS A 314 -20.07 2.61 36.75
CA LYS A 314 -20.28 3.84 37.54
C LYS A 314 -21.72 4.36 37.45
N TYR A 315 -22.41 4.08 36.36
CA TYR A 315 -23.75 4.61 36.08
C TYR A 315 -24.86 3.55 36.08
N LEU A 316 -24.51 2.27 36.03
CA LEU A 316 -25.45 1.16 36.08
C LEU A 316 -25.96 0.94 37.50
N ARG A 317 -27.29 0.88 37.65
CA ARG A 317 -27.95 0.50 38.91
C ARG A 317 -28.79 -0.74 38.68
N LEU A 318 -28.53 -1.79 39.47
CA LEU A 318 -29.28 -3.04 39.44
C LEU A 318 -30.01 -3.21 40.78
N THR A 319 -31.26 -3.65 40.71
CA THR A 319 -32.10 -3.89 41.89
C THR A 319 -32.66 -5.31 41.82
N PRO A 320 -32.33 -6.20 42.77
CA PRO A 320 -31.34 -6.00 43.83
C PRO A 320 -29.92 -5.84 43.28
N ASP A 321 -29.04 -5.20 44.06
CA ASP A 321 -27.63 -5.06 43.68
C ASP A 321 -26.94 -6.43 43.57
N LEU A 322 -25.99 -6.55 42.64
CA LEU A 322 -25.28 -7.80 42.34
C LEU A 322 -24.46 -8.29 43.54
N SER A 323 -23.84 -7.38 44.29
CA SER A 323 -23.09 -7.76 45.49
C SER A 323 -24.01 -8.23 46.63
N LYS A 324 -25.32 -7.98 46.53
CA LYS A 324 -26.31 -8.16 47.60
C LYS A 324 -25.89 -7.46 48.91
N GLY A 325 -25.14 -6.36 48.81
CA GLY A 325 -24.66 -5.58 49.94
C GLY A 325 -23.34 -6.07 50.56
N ARG A 326 -22.68 -7.07 49.95
CA ARG A 326 -21.35 -7.53 50.37
C ARG A 326 -20.28 -6.52 49.96
N GLN A 327 -19.33 -6.24 50.86
CA GLN A 327 -18.21 -5.31 50.61
C GLN A 327 -16.90 -6.05 50.29
N ASP A 328 -16.84 -7.35 50.57
CA ASP A 328 -15.71 -8.25 50.31
C ASP A 328 -15.73 -8.87 48.91
N TYR A 329 -16.64 -8.40 48.04
CA TYR A 329 -16.92 -8.99 46.76
C TYR A 329 -17.21 -7.92 45.70
N ASP A 330 -16.35 -7.81 44.69
CA ASP A 330 -16.62 -7.00 43.50
C ASP A 330 -17.08 -7.92 42.36
N PRO A 331 -18.37 -7.88 41.97
CA PRO A 331 -18.87 -8.72 40.88
C PRO A 331 -18.11 -8.46 39.57
N TRP A 332 -17.55 -7.26 39.38
CA TRP A 332 -16.86 -6.89 38.15
C TRP A 332 -15.35 -7.17 38.15
N GLU A 333 -14.79 -7.79 39.20
CA GLU A 333 -13.33 -7.96 39.37
C GLU A 333 -12.65 -8.64 38.17
N ASN A 334 -13.35 -9.59 37.52
CA ASN A 334 -12.82 -10.36 36.38
C ASN A 334 -13.38 -9.93 35.02
N HIS A 335 -14.02 -8.76 34.94
CA HIS A 335 -14.52 -8.24 33.66
C HIS A 335 -13.38 -7.58 32.89
N GLY A 336 -12.91 -8.24 31.83
CA GLY A 336 -11.83 -7.74 31.00
C GLY A 336 -12.18 -6.44 30.28
N GLU A 337 -11.18 -5.59 30.08
CA GLU A 337 -11.29 -4.41 29.24
C GLU A 337 -11.28 -4.83 27.77
N TYR A 338 -12.38 -4.59 27.08
CA TYR A 338 -12.46 -4.75 25.63
C TYR A 338 -13.04 -3.47 25.03
N SER A 339 -12.42 -3.01 23.93
CA SER A 339 -12.84 -1.82 23.21
C SER A 339 -13.05 -2.14 21.74
N TYR A 340 -14.22 -1.77 21.20
CA TYR A 340 -14.52 -1.83 19.76
C TYR A 340 -13.98 -0.61 19.00
N LEU A 341 -13.24 0.29 19.66
CA LEU A 341 -12.85 1.55 19.06
C LEU A 341 -11.77 1.40 17.99
N SER A 342 -11.00 0.31 17.95
CA SER A 342 -9.96 0.07 16.93
C SER A 342 -10.50 -0.47 15.60
N GLN A 343 -11.81 -0.59 15.45
CA GLN A 343 -12.44 -1.12 14.25
C GLN A 343 -13.40 -0.09 13.62
N PRO A 344 -13.53 -0.06 12.28
CA PRO A 344 -14.60 0.67 11.63
C PRO A 344 -15.97 0.19 12.13
N TYR A 345 -16.91 1.11 12.28
CA TYR A 345 -18.30 0.74 12.59
C TYR A 345 -18.96 0.11 11.36
N GLU A 346 -19.68 -0.98 11.58
CA GLU A 346 -20.55 -1.59 10.58
C GLU A 346 -22.01 -1.19 10.82
N LYS A 347 -22.70 -0.76 9.76
CA LYS A 347 -24.11 -0.34 9.87
C LYS A 347 -24.99 -1.41 10.51
N GLY A 348 -25.64 -1.05 11.62
CA GLY A 348 -26.54 -1.93 12.38
C GLY A 348 -25.83 -2.80 13.41
N GLN A 349 -24.51 -2.63 13.58
CA GLN A 349 -23.76 -3.29 14.64
C GLN A 349 -24.29 -2.90 16.01
N VAL A 350 -24.45 -3.93 16.86
CA VAL A 350 -24.91 -3.76 18.24
C VAL A 350 -23.81 -4.17 19.20
N TYR A 351 -23.51 -3.26 20.12
CA TYR A 351 -22.49 -3.43 21.13
C TYR A 351 -23.09 -4.04 22.38
N ARG A 352 -22.51 -5.15 22.84
CA ARG A 352 -22.98 -5.88 24.01
C ARG A 352 -21.97 -5.76 25.14
N VAL A 353 -22.47 -5.34 26.31
CA VAL A 353 -21.72 -5.48 27.56
C VAL A 353 -22.42 -6.54 28.39
N TYR A 354 -21.73 -7.66 28.62
CA TYR A 354 -22.24 -8.74 29.46
C TYR A 354 -22.18 -8.33 30.94
N LEU A 355 -23.19 -8.71 31.71
CA LEU A 355 -23.13 -8.61 33.15
C LEU A 355 -22.17 -9.68 33.72
N PRO A 356 -21.50 -9.41 34.85
CA PRO A 356 -20.49 -10.29 35.46
C PRO A 356 -20.99 -11.66 35.91
N GLU A 357 -22.28 -11.76 36.20
CA GLU A 357 -22.86 -12.96 36.76
C GLU A 357 -24.05 -13.44 35.93
N TYR A 358 -24.34 -14.73 36.04
CA TYR A 358 -25.63 -15.26 35.64
C TYR A 358 -26.67 -14.81 36.67
N LEU A 359 -27.65 -14.03 36.20
CA LEU A 359 -28.68 -13.37 37.01
C LEU A 359 -29.86 -14.29 37.36
#